data_AF-A0A662KWW2-F1
#
_entry.id   AF-A0A662KWW2-F1
#
_cell.length_a   1.000
_cell.length_b   1.000
_cell.length_c   1.000
_cell.angle_alpha   90.00
_cell.angle_beta   90.00
_cell.angle_gamma   90.00
#
_symmetry.space_group_name_H-M   'P 1'
#
loop_
_entity.id
_entity.type
_entity.pdbx_description
1 polymer ?
#
loop_
_entity_poly.entity_id
_entity_poly.type
_entity_poly.pdbx_seq_one_letter_code
_entity_poly.pdbx_strand_id
1 'polypeptide(L)'
;CDNPFNNADINNTWKDENQTIWIVTGKTSEFAKEAAEWLINRTCLLKKGSELDDKGFWLVQYKCGDVDGNGRIGGRDYKLLVEVVRETPGYSVKKWAGDVDCNGRIGGYDYKLLVEVVRETPGYELSCCRC
;
A
#
# COMPACT_ATOMS: atom_id res chain seq x y z
N CYS A 1 -3.70 -24.78 -4.22
CA CYS A 1 -2.42 -25.06 -3.53
C CYS A 1 -2.45 -24.29 -2.23
N ASP A 2 -2.50 -25.02 -1.11
CA ASP A 2 -2.48 -24.42 0.23
C ASP A 2 -1.18 -23.66 0.45
N ASN A 3 -1.27 -22.54 1.18
CA ASN A 3 -0.10 -21.88 1.72
C ASN A 3 0.54 -22.84 2.75
N PRO A 4 1.78 -23.32 2.55
CA PRO A 4 2.42 -24.27 3.46
C PRO A 4 2.72 -23.68 4.86
N PHE A 5 2.47 -22.37 5.05
CA PHE A 5 2.66 -21.66 6.31
C PHE A 5 1.35 -21.22 7.00
N ASN A 6 0.18 -21.57 6.45
CA ASN A 6 -1.12 -21.26 7.04
C ASN A 6 -1.71 -22.46 7.77
N ASN A 7 -1.55 -22.51 9.10
CA ASN A 7 -2.18 -23.53 9.97
C ASN A 7 -3.40 -22.99 10.74
N ALA A 8 -4.01 -21.88 10.32
CA ALA A 8 -5.17 -21.32 11.01
C ALA A 8 -6.50 -21.80 10.38
N ASP A 9 -7.48 -22.08 11.24
CA ASP A 9 -8.87 -22.38 10.86
C ASP A 9 -9.46 -21.22 10.04
N ILE A 10 -10.13 -21.56 8.94
CA ILE A 10 -10.65 -20.63 7.93
C ILE A 10 -11.69 -19.64 8.49
N ASN A 11 -12.25 -19.94 9.67
CA ASN A 11 -13.23 -19.12 10.37
C ASN A 11 -12.61 -18.07 11.31
N ASN A 12 -11.29 -18.04 11.51
CA ASN A 12 -10.64 -16.97 12.27
C ASN A 12 -10.43 -15.75 11.37
N THR A 13 -11.49 -14.95 11.24
CA THR A 13 -11.59 -13.79 10.37
C THR A 13 -10.74 -12.62 10.87
N TRP A 14 -9.53 -12.45 10.31
CA TRP A 14 -8.74 -11.21 10.36
C TRP A 14 -8.94 -10.35 9.09
N LYS A 15 -10.04 -10.60 8.37
CA LYS A 15 -10.29 -10.09 7.03
C LYS A 15 -11.22 -8.89 7.09
N ASP A 16 -10.70 -7.76 7.59
CA ASP A 16 -11.32 -6.47 7.29
C ASP A 16 -11.06 -6.16 5.81
N GLU A 17 -12.12 -5.85 5.06
CA GLU A 17 -12.14 -5.84 3.59
C GLU A 17 -11.14 -4.87 2.94
N ASN A 18 -10.60 -3.93 3.73
CA ASN A 18 -9.70 -2.87 3.27
C ASN A 18 -8.34 -2.82 3.99
N GLN A 19 -8.06 -3.74 4.92
CA GLN A 19 -6.79 -3.77 5.65
C GLN A 19 -6.25 -5.19 5.77
N THR A 20 -5.17 -5.48 5.03
CA THR A 20 -4.53 -6.79 5.09
C THR A 20 -3.27 -6.70 5.94
N ILE A 21 -3.28 -7.36 7.09
CA ILE A 21 -2.08 -7.61 7.87
C ILE A 21 -1.45 -8.88 7.33
N TRP A 22 -0.23 -8.78 6.82
CA TRP A 22 0.54 -9.95 6.45
C TRP A 22 1.58 -10.23 7.53
N ILE A 23 1.38 -11.31 8.29
CA ILE A 23 2.36 -11.80 9.25
C ILE A 23 3.00 -13.02 8.63
N VAL A 24 4.32 -12.96 8.47
CA VAL A 24 5.09 -14.10 7.99
C VAL A 24 5.99 -14.57 9.11
N THR A 25 5.96 -15.87 9.38
CA THR A 25 6.76 -16.49 10.44
C THR A 25 7.57 -17.63 9.85
N GLY A 26 8.77 -17.84 10.39
CA GLY A 26 9.66 -18.93 10.01
C GLY A 26 10.13 -19.66 11.24
N LYS A 27 10.47 -20.95 11.09
CA LYS A 27 11.05 -21.76 12.18
C LYS A 27 12.40 -21.20 12.65
N THR A 28 13.10 -20.51 11.76
CA THR A 28 14.33 -19.76 12.01
C THR A 28 14.22 -18.37 11.38
N SER A 29 15.15 -17.47 11.73
CA SER A 29 15.28 -16.13 11.13
C SER A 29 15.38 -16.17 9.61
N GLU A 30 16.11 -17.14 9.08
CA GLU A 30 16.36 -17.29 7.63
C GLU A 30 15.06 -17.65 6.91
N PHE A 31 14.26 -18.58 7.46
CA PHE A 31 12.97 -18.94 6.87
C PHE A 31 11.94 -17.81 6.96
N ALA A 32 11.97 -17.01 8.03
CA ALA A 32 11.10 -15.85 8.15
C ALA A 32 11.44 -14.80 7.08
N LYS A 33 12.73 -14.63 6.80
CA LYS A 33 13.24 -13.74 5.75
C LYS A 33 12.85 -14.20 4.35
N GLU A 34 13.09 -15.47 4.00
CA GLU A 34 12.67 -16.03 2.71
C GLU A 34 11.17 -15.88 2.46
N ALA A 35 10.37 -16.13 3.48
CA ALA A 35 8.91 -16.04 3.36
C ALA A 35 8.44 -14.57 3.28
N ALA A 36 9.11 -13.63 3.96
CA ALA A 36 8.87 -12.20 3.82
C ALA A 36 9.24 -11.70 2.41
N GLU A 37 10.39 -12.13 1.87
CA GLU A 37 10.82 -11.82 0.51
C GLU A 37 9.84 -12.36 -0.54
N TRP A 38 9.34 -13.59 -0.35
CA TRP A 38 8.31 -14.17 -1.21
C TRP A 38 7.03 -13.34 -1.23
N LEU A 39 6.58 -12.90 -0.05
CA LEU A 39 5.40 -12.07 0.09
C LEU A 39 5.59 -10.69 -0.55
N ILE A 40 6.73 -10.05 -0.32
CA ILE A 40 7.09 -8.74 -0.89
C ILE A 40 7.09 -8.80 -2.43
N ASN A 41 7.66 -9.86 -3.01
CA ASN A 41 7.68 -10.03 -4.46
C ASN A 41 6.28 -10.16 -5.07
N ARG A 42 5.32 -10.70 -4.30
CA ARG A 42 3.93 -10.88 -4.74
C ARG A 42 3.05 -9.64 -4.52
N THR A 43 3.47 -8.75 -3.64
CA THR A 43 2.74 -7.54 -3.24
C THR A 43 3.33 -6.26 -3.83
N CYS A 44 4.43 -6.38 -4.59
CA CYS A 44 5.15 -5.27 -5.24
C CYS A 44 5.62 -4.17 -4.27
N LEU A 45 5.80 -4.51 -2.99
CA LEU A 45 6.10 -3.56 -1.91
C LEU A 45 7.54 -3.00 -1.96
N LEU A 46 8.50 -3.70 -2.58
CA LEU A 46 9.89 -3.25 -2.73
C LEU A 46 10.41 -3.52 -4.14
N LYS A 47 11.11 -2.55 -4.75
CA LYS A 47 11.73 -2.68 -6.09
C LYS A 47 12.97 -3.58 -6.11
N LYS A 48 13.54 -3.91 -4.94
CA LYS A 48 14.65 -4.86 -4.75
C LYS A 48 14.38 -5.62 -3.45
N GLY A 49 14.30 -6.94 -3.54
CA GLY A 49 13.95 -7.82 -2.42
C GLY A 49 15.03 -7.98 -1.33
N SER A 50 15.85 -6.96 -1.02
CA SER A 50 16.98 -7.12 -0.10
C SER A 50 17.28 -5.92 0.82
N GLU A 51 16.32 -5.04 1.08
CA GLU A 51 16.51 -3.89 2.00
C GLU A 51 15.94 -4.13 3.40
N LEU A 52 15.38 -5.32 3.67
CA LEU A 52 14.98 -5.69 5.03
C LEU A 52 16.23 -6.05 5.83
N ASP A 53 16.57 -5.22 6.82
CA ASP A 53 17.57 -5.58 7.82
C ASP A 53 17.04 -6.70 8.74
N ASP A 54 17.97 -7.50 9.30
CA ASP A 54 17.67 -8.75 10.02
C ASP A 54 17.02 -8.54 11.41
N LYS A 55 16.43 -7.38 11.72
CA LYS A 55 15.87 -7.11 13.05
C LYS A 55 14.57 -6.33 12.99
N GLY A 56 13.49 -6.96 12.55
CA GLY A 56 12.18 -6.34 12.77
C GLY A 56 10.98 -7.14 12.29
N PHE A 57 9.93 -7.09 13.11
CA PHE A 57 8.56 -7.27 12.65
C PHE A 57 8.21 -6.04 11.80
N TRP A 58 8.12 -6.19 10.48
CA TRP A 58 7.88 -5.06 9.58
C TRP A 58 6.38 -4.91 9.30
N LEU A 59 5.77 -3.89 9.91
CA LEU A 59 4.44 -3.43 9.51
C LEU A 59 4.61 -2.38 8.41
N VAL A 60 4.47 -2.80 7.16
CA VAL A 60 4.44 -1.89 6.02
C VAL A 60 2.98 -1.65 5.63
N GLN A 61 2.34 -0.66 6.25
CA GLN A 61 1.01 -0.20 5.86
C GLN A 61 1.15 0.90 4.80
N TYR A 62 1.20 0.50 3.54
CA TYR A 62 1.04 1.42 2.43
C TYR A 62 -0.44 1.47 2.02
N LYS A 63 -1.03 2.66 2.06
CA LYS A 63 -2.43 2.89 1.69
C LYS A 63 -2.46 3.62 0.36
N CYS A 64 -3.29 3.15 -0.55
CA CYS A 64 -3.71 3.94 -1.71
C CYS A 64 -4.27 5.29 -1.21
N GLY A 65 -3.83 6.40 -1.80
CA GLY A 65 -4.11 7.75 -1.30
C GLY A 65 -3.16 8.26 -0.21
N ASP A 66 -2.27 7.44 0.35
CA ASP A 66 -1.15 7.87 1.22
C ASP A 66 0.06 8.21 0.32
N VAL A 67 -0.06 9.36 -0.34
CA VAL A 67 0.84 9.85 -1.37
C VAL A 67 2.17 10.32 -0.77
N ASP A 68 2.15 10.84 0.47
CA ASP A 68 3.35 11.30 1.17
C ASP A 68 4.04 10.19 1.99
N GLY A 69 3.38 9.04 2.16
CA GLY A 69 3.93 7.85 2.81
C GLY A 69 3.99 7.95 4.33
N ASN A 70 3.19 8.81 4.95
CA ASN A 70 3.18 8.99 6.40
C ASN A 70 2.28 7.97 7.15
N GLY A 71 1.57 7.10 6.41
CA GLY A 71 0.67 6.07 6.94
C GLY A 71 -0.79 6.52 7.11
N ARG A 72 -1.12 7.76 6.78
CA ARG A 72 -2.46 8.36 6.91
C ARG A 72 -2.84 9.08 5.63
N ILE A 73 -4.07 8.85 5.19
CA ILE A 73 -4.68 9.60 4.09
C ILE A 73 -5.21 10.92 4.64
N GLY A 74 -4.69 12.04 4.16
CA GLY A 74 -5.01 13.35 4.70
C GLY A 74 -4.58 14.52 3.83
N GLY A 75 -4.48 15.68 4.46
CA GLY A 75 -4.28 16.94 3.74
C GLY A 75 -2.91 17.12 3.10
N ARG A 76 -1.91 16.34 3.52
CA ARG A 76 -0.58 16.36 2.90
C ARG A 76 -0.56 15.59 1.59
N ASP A 77 -1.35 14.51 1.50
CA ASP A 77 -1.39 13.65 0.32
C ASP A 77 -1.94 14.37 -0.90
N TYR A 78 -3.11 15.01 -0.79
CA TYR A 78 -3.66 15.75 -1.92
C TYR A 78 -2.82 17.00 -2.27
N LYS A 79 -2.11 17.59 -1.31
CA LYS A 79 -1.18 18.72 -1.57
C LYS A 79 0.04 18.25 -2.33
N LEU A 80 0.59 17.10 -1.99
CA LEU A 80 1.68 16.51 -2.76
C LEU A 80 1.20 16.08 -4.15
N LEU A 81 0.01 15.48 -4.23
CA LEU A 81 -0.58 15.03 -5.48
C LEU A 81 -0.86 16.19 -6.45
N VAL A 82 -1.31 17.36 -5.95
CA VAL A 82 -1.54 18.53 -6.82
C VAL A 82 -0.25 19.08 -7.43
N GLU A 83 0.87 19.05 -6.71
CA GLU A 83 2.17 19.46 -7.26
C GLU A 83 2.63 18.51 -8.38
N VAL A 84 2.39 17.21 -8.23
CA VAL A 84 2.66 16.23 -9.30
C VAL A 84 1.75 16.44 -10.50
N VAL A 85 0.46 16.64 -10.29
CA VAL A 85 -0.52 16.87 -11.38
C VAL A 85 -0.24 18.17 -12.13
N ARG A 86 0.33 19.18 -11.47
CA ARG A 86 0.79 20.44 -12.08
C ARG A 86 2.14 20.33 -12.77
N GLU A 87 2.77 19.16 -12.72
CA GLU A 87 4.13 18.93 -13.24
C GLU A 87 5.17 19.86 -12.60
N THR A 88 4.97 20.23 -11.34
CA THR A 88 5.92 21.10 -10.60
C THR A 88 7.28 20.39 -10.49
N PRO A 89 8.38 21.01 -10.95
CA PRO A 89 9.71 20.38 -10.89
C PRO A 89 10.09 19.95 -9.47
N GLY A 90 10.65 18.75 -9.32
CA GLY A 90 11.11 18.20 -8.04
C GLY A 90 10.06 17.40 -7.27
N TYR A 91 8.81 17.35 -7.73
CA TYR A 91 7.75 16.53 -7.13
C TYR A 91 7.51 15.26 -7.94
N SER A 92 7.43 14.12 -7.24
CA SER A 92 7.07 12.83 -7.84
C SER A 92 6.48 11.93 -6.77
N VAL A 93 5.55 11.06 -7.17
CA VAL A 93 4.87 10.13 -6.28
C VAL A 93 4.83 8.74 -6.89
N LYS A 94 4.60 7.71 -6.06
CA LYS A 94 4.43 6.35 -6.55
C LYS A 94 3.07 6.21 -7.21
N LYS A 95 3.04 5.55 -8.37
CA LYS A 95 1.80 5.34 -9.12
C LYS A 95 0.72 4.63 -8.31
N TRP A 96 1.06 3.56 -7.59
CA TRP A 96 0.10 2.85 -6.74
C TRP A 96 -0.52 3.70 -5.63
N ALA A 97 0.13 4.81 -5.23
CA ALA A 97 -0.37 5.70 -4.19
C ALA A 97 -1.17 6.87 -4.77
N GLY A 98 -0.76 7.38 -5.93
CA GLY A 98 -1.34 8.58 -6.56
C GLY A 98 -2.33 8.32 -7.70
N ASP A 99 -2.43 7.10 -8.22
CA ASP A 99 -3.45 6.63 -9.17
C ASP A 99 -4.57 5.99 -8.32
N VAL A 100 -5.45 6.84 -7.79
CA VAL A 100 -6.45 6.46 -6.77
C VAL A 100 -7.80 6.07 -7.37
N ASP A 101 -7.92 6.13 -8.70
CA ASP A 101 -9.04 5.58 -9.45
C ASP A 101 -8.67 4.36 -10.32
N CYS A 102 -7.36 4.09 -10.49
CA CYS A 102 -6.81 3.02 -11.29
C CYS A 102 -7.10 3.05 -12.77
N ASN A 103 -7.22 4.26 -13.30
CA ASN A 103 -7.28 4.47 -14.74
C ASN A 103 -5.90 4.28 -15.41
N GLY A 104 -4.82 4.12 -14.63
CA GLY A 104 -3.47 3.92 -15.13
C GLY A 104 -2.69 5.21 -15.35
N ARG A 105 -3.17 6.36 -14.85
CA ARG A 105 -2.53 7.67 -14.96
C ARG A 105 -2.79 8.45 -13.67
N ILE A 106 -1.80 9.25 -13.27
CA ILE A 106 -1.98 10.21 -12.18
C ILE A 106 -2.40 11.53 -12.81
N GLY A 107 -3.57 12.03 -12.46
CA GLY A 107 -4.13 13.25 -13.05
C GLY A 107 -5.04 14.04 -12.11
N GLY A 108 -5.71 15.04 -12.67
CA GLY A 108 -6.59 15.92 -11.90
C GLY A 108 -7.80 15.22 -11.28
N TYR A 109 -8.19 14.06 -11.80
CA TYR A 109 -9.27 13.27 -11.21
C TYR A 109 -8.81 12.60 -9.91
N ASP A 110 -7.62 12.01 -9.89
CA ASP A 110 -7.02 11.42 -8.68
C ASP A 110 -6.93 12.42 -7.53
N TYR A 111 -6.44 13.63 -7.83
CA TYR A 111 -6.42 14.73 -6.88
C TYR A 111 -7.83 15.06 -6.34
N LYS A 112 -8.82 15.22 -7.21
CA LYS A 112 -10.19 15.56 -6.79
C LYS A 112 -10.81 14.46 -5.95
N LEU A 113 -10.66 13.21 -6.37
CA LEU A 113 -11.15 12.05 -5.64
C LEU A 113 -10.51 11.96 -4.25
N LEU A 114 -9.20 12.16 -4.16
CA LEU A 114 -8.48 12.16 -2.90
C LEU A 114 -8.92 13.29 -1.96
N VAL A 115 -9.23 14.49 -2.49
CA VAL A 115 -9.79 15.60 -1.70
C VAL A 115 -11.15 15.24 -1.12
N GLU A 116 -12.04 14.65 -1.91
CA GLU A 116 -13.38 14.27 -1.44
C GLU A 116 -13.32 13.17 -0.38
N VAL A 117 -12.44 12.19 -0.55
CA VAL A 117 -12.20 11.15 0.46
C VAL A 117 -11.62 11.73 1.76
N VAL A 118 -10.64 12.64 1.68
CA VAL A 118 -10.06 13.30 2.86
C VAL A 118 -11.07 14.20 3.59
N ARG A 119 -12.08 14.71 2.87
CA ARG A 119 -13.20 15.47 3.45
C ARG A 119 -14.33 14.60 3.98
N GLU A 120 -14.21 13.28 3.84
CA GLU A 120 -15.24 12.31 4.22
C GLU A 120 -16.56 12.58 3.48
N THR A 121 -16.50 13.06 2.24
CA THR A 121 -17.69 13.32 1.43
C THR A 121 -18.38 11.99 1.08
N PRO A 122 -19.68 11.81 1.39
CA PRO A 122 -20.38 10.57 1.10
C PRO A 122 -20.40 10.24 -0.41
N GLY A 123 -20.19 8.96 -0.74
CA GLY A 123 -20.24 8.46 -2.12
C GLY A 123 -18.91 8.54 -2.89
N TYR A 124 -17.83 8.96 -2.23
CA TYR A 124 -16.48 8.93 -2.79
C TYR A 124 -15.64 7.87 -2.09
N GLU A 125 -15.09 6.94 -2.87
CA GLU A 125 -14.21 5.89 -2.40
C GLU A 125 -13.01 5.77 -3.34
N LEU A 126 -11.85 5.40 -2.79
CA LEU A 126 -10.66 5.15 -3.60
C LEU A 126 -10.78 3.79 -4.28
N SER A 127 -10.48 3.74 -5.57
CA SER A 127 -10.36 2.49 -6.33
C SER A 127 -8.88 2.24 -6.53
N CYS A 128 -8.34 1.25 -5.82
CA CYS A 128 -6.90 1.08 -5.66
C CYS A 128 -6.33 -0.03 -6.53
N CYS A 129 -5.10 0.18 -7.01
CA CYS A 129 -4.63 -0.59 -8.16
C CYS A 129 -4.06 -1.88 -7.66
N ARG A 130 -4.58 -2.99 -8.18
CA ARG A 130 -3.96 -4.29 -7.96
C ARG A 130 -2.68 -4.33 -8.77
N CYS A 131 -1.61 -4.78 -8.14
CA CYS A 131 -0.35 -5.08 -8.83
C CYS A 131 -0.46 -6.41 -9.57
#